data_AF-A0A7S3EBM2-F1
#
_entry.id   AF-A0A7S3EBM2-F1
#
_cell.length_a   1.000
_cell.length_b   1.000
_cell.length_c   1.000
_cell.angle_alpha   90.00
_cell.angle_beta   90.00
_cell.angle_gamma   90.00
#
_symmetry.space_group_name_H-M   'P 1'
#
loop_
_entity.id
_entity.type
_entity.pdbx_description
1 polymer ?
#
loop_
_entity_poly.entity_id
_entity_poly.type
_entity_poly.pdbx_seq_one_letter_code
_entity_poly.pdbx_strand_id
1 'polypeptide(L)'
;MVSDDNAGRRIDDITNPLHPSLSRAKREVCEPLFNEFVLQDQGMMRTPRRIKQMLSFIPNQALREQLLDRLTSTSSKNWSETDKWERVRHDLIKHNETKTADYIIFHYTYPRLDVNVSRDLGHLLKGPFCVHPGTGRVCVPFRAEECEQFMPAKCAPHIESLIEDVNNVAKGLQEAQPSLHLNKAIKVFQEFVVGLEKEKALAEEKKLHAKLSEIDRNGARDFLAV
;
A
#
# COMPACT_ATOMS: atom_id res chain seq x y z
N MET A 1 3.78 -16.48 -16.69
CA MET A 1 3.00 -17.26 -15.70
C MET A 1 3.58 -16.91 -14.34
N VAL A 2 2.89 -16.08 -13.56
CA VAL A 2 3.28 -15.82 -12.17
C VAL A 2 2.73 -17.00 -11.37
N SER A 3 3.62 -17.86 -10.88
CA SER A 3 3.28 -18.93 -9.95
C SER A 3 2.78 -18.28 -8.65
N ASP A 4 1.49 -18.44 -8.40
CA ASP A 4 0.81 -17.97 -7.19
C ASP A 4 1.12 -18.96 -6.07
N ASP A 5 2.30 -18.83 -5.46
CA ASP A 5 2.81 -19.69 -4.38
C ASP A 5 1.98 -19.57 -3.07
N ASN A 6 0.86 -18.87 -3.11
CA ASN A 6 -0.05 -18.65 -1.99
C ASN A 6 -1.44 -19.29 -2.20
N ALA A 7 -1.49 -20.40 -2.95
CA ALA A 7 -2.71 -21.17 -3.24
C ALA A 7 -3.40 -21.80 -2.00
N GLY A 8 -2.83 -21.64 -0.81
CA GLY A 8 -3.46 -22.03 0.45
C GLY A 8 -4.47 -20.97 0.93
N ARG A 9 -5.68 -21.39 1.27
CA ARG A 9 -6.65 -20.52 1.96
C ARG A 9 -6.12 -20.17 3.35
N ARG A 10 -5.51 -18.99 3.50
CA ARG A 10 -4.98 -18.47 4.78
C ARG A 10 -6.07 -17.85 5.67
N ILE A 11 -7.27 -18.42 5.66
CA ILE A 11 -8.42 -17.90 6.41
C ILE A 11 -8.18 -18.02 7.91
N ASP A 12 -7.48 -19.07 8.33
CA ASP A 12 -7.17 -19.34 9.73
C ASP A 12 -6.22 -18.31 10.36
N ASP A 13 -5.50 -17.55 9.53
CA ASP A 13 -4.62 -16.47 10.00
C ASP A 13 -5.41 -15.24 10.48
N ILE A 14 -6.73 -15.21 10.26
CA ILE A 14 -7.60 -14.13 10.72
C ILE A 14 -8.22 -14.47 12.07
N THR A 15 -7.96 -13.60 13.04
CA THR A 15 -8.53 -13.70 14.38
C THR A 15 -9.96 -13.14 14.41
N ASN A 16 -10.79 -13.67 15.30
CA ASN A 16 -12.08 -13.08 15.63
C ASN A 16 -12.19 -12.98 17.16
N PRO A 17 -12.22 -11.76 17.76
CA PRO A 17 -12.22 -10.46 17.09
C PRO A 17 -10.89 -10.16 16.34
N LEU A 18 -10.96 -9.25 15.35
CA LEU A 18 -9.78 -8.78 14.61
C LEU A 18 -8.81 -8.04 15.53
N HIS A 19 -7.50 -8.24 15.32
CA HIS A 19 -6.47 -7.42 15.97
C HIS A 19 -6.68 -5.92 15.65
N PRO A 20 -6.42 -4.97 16.58
CA PRO A 20 -6.71 -3.55 16.37
C PRO A 20 -6.10 -2.95 15.09
N SER A 21 -4.89 -3.37 14.71
CA SER A 21 -4.24 -2.93 13.47
C SER A 21 -5.02 -3.39 12.22
N LEU A 22 -5.49 -4.64 12.19
CA LEU A 22 -6.29 -5.18 11.08
C LEU A 22 -7.68 -4.58 11.06
N SER A 23 -8.30 -4.39 12.23
CA SER A 23 -9.61 -3.73 12.35
C SER A 23 -9.57 -2.30 11.82
N ARG A 24 -8.52 -1.54 12.18
CA ARG A 24 -8.27 -0.20 11.64
C ARG A 24 -8.07 -0.23 10.12
N ALA A 25 -7.16 -1.09 9.64
CA ALA A 25 -6.87 -1.21 8.21
C ALA A 25 -8.11 -1.61 7.38
N LYS A 26 -8.92 -2.54 7.91
CA LYS A 26 -10.20 -2.94 7.31
C LYS A 26 -11.11 -1.73 7.14
N ARG A 27 -11.42 -1.06 8.26
CA ARG A 27 -12.39 0.03 8.32
C ARG A 27 -11.97 1.24 7.50
N GLU A 28 -10.70 1.65 7.60
CA GLU A 28 -10.24 2.94 7.05
C GLU A 28 -9.78 2.84 5.60
N VAL A 29 -9.35 1.66 5.13
CA VAL A 29 -8.72 1.54 3.81
C VAL A 29 -9.28 0.34 3.03
N CYS A 30 -9.19 -0.87 3.57
CA CYS A 30 -9.38 -2.09 2.79
C CYS A 30 -10.84 -2.30 2.35
N GLU A 31 -11.82 -2.02 3.22
CA GLU A 31 -13.25 -2.17 2.91
C GLU A 31 -13.78 -1.07 1.97
N PRO A 32 -13.44 0.23 2.18
CA PRO A 32 -13.71 1.27 1.17
C PRO A 32 -13.13 0.92 -0.21
N LEU A 33 -11.84 0.56 -0.27
CA LEU A 33 -11.17 0.19 -1.52
C LEU A 33 -11.78 -1.07 -2.15
N PHE A 34 -12.24 -2.03 -1.34
CA PHE A 34 -12.91 -3.21 -1.86
C PHE A 34 -14.22 -2.84 -2.56
N ASN A 35 -15.03 -1.98 -1.95
CA ASN A 35 -16.30 -1.56 -2.52
C ASN A 35 -16.11 -0.71 -3.79
N GLU A 36 -15.21 0.27 -3.77
CA GLU A 36 -14.99 1.17 -4.91
C GLU A 36 -14.21 0.46 -6.03
N PHE A 37 -13.03 -0.07 -5.73
CA PHE A 37 -12.15 -0.58 -6.77
C PHE A 37 -12.44 -2.05 -7.13
N VAL A 38 -12.61 -2.94 -6.15
CA VAL A 38 -12.73 -4.39 -6.44
C VAL A 38 -14.13 -4.73 -6.97
N LEU A 39 -15.18 -4.15 -6.40
CA LEU A 39 -16.55 -4.40 -6.83
C LEU A 39 -16.97 -3.53 -8.02
N GLN A 40 -16.75 -2.22 -7.99
CA GLN A 40 -17.27 -1.34 -9.06
C GLN A 40 -16.34 -1.28 -10.27
N ASP A 41 -15.08 -0.89 -10.09
CA ASP A 41 -14.14 -0.70 -11.21
C ASP A 41 -13.70 -2.03 -11.82
N GLN A 42 -13.23 -2.95 -10.98
CA GLN A 42 -12.80 -4.26 -11.44
C GLN A 42 -13.97 -5.17 -11.79
N GLY A 43 -15.15 -5.02 -11.17
CA GLY A 43 -16.34 -5.81 -11.49
C GLY A 43 -16.19 -7.29 -11.14
N MET A 44 -15.75 -7.60 -9.92
CA MET A 44 -15.45 -8.98 -9.48
C MET A 44 -16.69 -9.86 -9.26
N MET A 45 -17.88 -9.28 -9.15
CA MET A 45 -19.19 -9.96 -9.08
C MET A 45 -20.01 -9.81 -10.38
N ARG A 46 -19.41 -9.30 -11.46
CA ARG A 46 -20.10 -9.07 -12.75
C ARG A 46 -20.43 -10.37 -13.49
N THR A 47 -19.45 -11.26 -13.60
CA THR A 47 -19.53 -12.45 -14.45
C THR A 47 -19.51 -13.72 -13.60
N PRO A 48 -20.18 -14.81 -14.05
CA PRO A 48 -20.16 -16.09 -13.33
C PRO A 48 -18.76 -16.61 -13.01
N ARG A 49 -17.80 -16.40 -13.93
CA ARG A 49 -16.40 -16.79 -13.73
C ARG A 49 -15.76 -16.06 -12.55
N ARG A 50 -15.94 -14.74 -12.46
CA ARG A 50 -15.35 -13.92 -11.38
C ARG A 50 -16.06 -14.13 -10.04
N ILE A 51 -17.39 -14.30 -10.06
CA ILE A 51 -18.15 -14.72 -8.88
C ILE A 51 -17.60 -16.06 -8.38
N LYS A 52 -17.43 -17.06 -9.25
CA LYS A 52 -16.86 -18.36 -8.88
C LYS A 52 -15.46 -18.23 -8.27
N GLN A 53 -14.62 -17.33 -8.80
CA GLN A 53 -13.30 -17.04 -8.24
C GLN A 53 -13.39 -16.42 -6.84
N MET A 54 -14.25 -15.41 -6.63
CA MET A 54 -14.48 -14.81 -5.31
C MET A 54 -15.00 -15.83 -4.29
N LEU A 55 -15.99 -16.64 -4.69
CA LEU A 55 -16.56 -17.65 -3.80
C LEU A 55 -15.61 -18.83 -3.55
N SER A 56 -14.52 -18.97 -4.31
CA SER A 56 -13.53 -20.03 -4.12
C SER A 56 -12.80 -19.93 -2.77
N PHE A 57 -12.86 -18.78 -2.09
CA PHE A 57 -12.34 -18.61 -0.75
C PHE A 57 -13.25 -19.20 0.33
N ILE A 58 -14.54 -19.45 0.04
CA ILE A 58 -15.47 -20.04 1.02
C ILE A 58 -15.13 -21.51 1.26
N PRO A 59 -14.80 -21.92 2.50
CA PRO A 59 -14.47 -23.31 2.83
C PRO A 59 -15.64 -24.26 2.54
N ASN A 60 -16.83 -23.92 3.01
CA ASN A 60 -18.03 -24.71 2.86
C ASN A 60 -18.46 -24.82 1.40
N GLN A 61 -18.34 -26.04 0.86
CA GLN A 61 -18.64 -26.34 -0.54
C GLN A 61 -20.13 -26.17 -0.87
N ALA A 62 -21.02 -26.66 0.00
CA ALA A 62 -22.47 -26.56 -0.23
C ALA A 62 -22.92 -25.10 -0.27
N LEU A 63 -22.41 -24.27 0.66
CA LEU A 63 -22.68 -22.84 0.69
C LEU A 63 -22.16 -22.14 -0.57
N ARG A 64 -20.93 -22.49 -0.99
CA ARG A 64 -20.32 -21.94 -2.22
C ARG A 64 -21.14 -22.24 -3.47
N GLU A 65 -21.60 -23.48 -3.63
CA GLU A 65 -22.43 -23.90 -4.77
C GLU A 65 -23.80 -23.22 -4.74
N GLN A 66 -24.44 -23.15 -3.57
CA GLN A 66 -25.71 -22.44 -3.38
C GLN A 66 -25.60 -20.95 -3.73
N LEU A 67 -24.54 -20.28 -3.25
CA LEU A 67 -24.31 -18.87 -3.55
C LEU A 67 -24.03 -18.66 -5.04
N LEU A 68 -23.25 -19.54 -5.66
CA LEU A 68 -22.96 -19.42 -7.10
C LEU A 68 -24.24 -19.52 -7.93
N ASP A 69 -25.09 -20.52 -7.68
CA ASP A 69 -26.36 -20.70 -8.37
C ASP A 69 -27.26 -19.47 -8.18
N ARG A 70 -27.45 -19.04 -6.92
CA ARG A 70 -28.26 -17.86 -6.60
C ARG A 70 -27.77 -16.60 -7.31
N LEU A 71 -26.48 -16.28 -7.21
CA LEU A 71 -25.92 -15.04 -7.72
C LEU A 71 -25.82 -15.00 -9.26
N THR A 72 -25.90 -16.15 -9.92
CA THR A 72 -25.90 -16.27 -11.39
C THR A 72 -27.28 -16.53 -11.98
N SER A 73 -28.28 -16.82 -11.14
CA SER A 73 -29.66 -17.02 -11.54
C SER A 73 -30.31 -15.75 -12.12
N THR A 74 -31.36 -15.94 -12.92
CA THR A 74 -32.12 -14.85 -13.56
C THR A 74 -32.73 -13.87 -12.55
N SER A 75 -33.08 -14.33 -11.34
CA SER A 75 -33.64 -13.48 -10.29
C SER A 75 -32.64 -12.45 -9.75
N SER A 76 -31.34 -12.71 -9.87
CA SER A 76 -30.27 -11.80 -9.45
C SER A 76 -29.69 -10.99 -10.61
N LYS A 77 -30.31 -11.03 -11.80
CA LYS A 77 -29.83 -10.31 -12.99
C LYS A 77 -29.76 -8.79 -12.81
N ASN A 78 -30.67 -8.23 -12.01
CA ASN A 78 -30.75 -6.80 -11.73
C ASN A 78 -29.95 -6.36 -10.50
N TRP A 79 -29.30 -7.29 -9.80
CA TRP A 79 -28.53 -6.96 -8.60
C TRP A 79 -27.23 -6.25 -8.98
N SER A 80 -26.92 -5.17 -8.24
CA SER A 80 -25.61 -4.55 -8.33
C SER A 80 -24.51 -5.48 -7.79
N GLU A 81 -23.26 -5.13 -8.08
CA GLU A 81 -22.09 -5.83 -7.52
C GLU A 81 -22.13 -5.80 -5.98
N THR A 82 -22.52 -4.66 -5.41
CA THR A 82 -22.65 -4.46 -3.97
C THR A 82 -23.78 -5.31 -3.37
N ASP A 83 -24.94 -5.40 -4.03
CA ASP A 83 -26.05 -6.25 -3.56
C ASP A 83 -25.64 -7.72 -3.53
N LYS A 84 -24.93 -8.17 -4.56
CA LYS A 84 -24.37 -9.53 -4.62
C LYS A 84 -23.37 -9.77 -3.50
N TRP A 85 -22.49 -8.82 -3.22
CA TRP A 85 -21.53 -8.92 -2.11
C TRP A 85 -22.22 -8.92 -0.74
N GLU A 86 -23.21 -8.06 -0.53
CA GLU A 86 -23.99 -8.04 0.72
C GLU A 86 -24.72 -9.37 0.92
N ARG A 87 -25.25 -9.97 -0.16
CA ARG A 87 -25.83 -11.30 -0.07
C ARG A 87 -24.82 -12.35 0.41
N VAL A 88 -23.59 -12.31 -0.10
CA VAL A 88 -22.51 -13.22 0.35
C VAL A 88 -22.21 -12.99 1.83
N ARG A 89 -22.04 -11.74 2.26
CA ARG A 89 -21.77 -11.40 3.68
C ARG A 89 -22.87 -11.91 4.60
N HIS A 90 -24.13 -11.68 4.23
CA HIS A 90 -25.27 -12.16 5.00
C HIS A 90 -25.27 -13.69 5.18
N ASP A 91 -25.07 -14.43 4.09
CA ASP A 91 -25.09 -15.89 4.16
C ASP A 91 -23.85 -16.43 4.92
N LEU A 92 -22.68 -15.79 4.81
CA LEU A 92 -21.52 -16.11 5.65
C LEU A 92 -21.79 -15.91 7.15
N ILE A 93 -22.44 -14.81 7.53
CA ILE A 93 -22.84 -14.56 8.94
C ILE A 93 -23.81 -15.64 9.41
N LYS A 94 -24.82 -15.97 8.61
CA LYS A 94 -25.82 -17.00 8.92
C LYS A 94 -25.18 -18.37 9.16
N HIS A 95 -24.10 -18.67 8.45
CA HIS A 95 -23.35 -19.92 8.58
C HIS A 95 -22.18 -19.85 9.57
N ASN A 96 -22.07 -18.78 10.38
CA ASN A 96 -20.99 -18.55 11.34
C ASN A 96 -19.58 -18.53 10.73
N GLU A 97 -19.46 -18.10 9.47
CA GLU A 97 -18.22 -17.95 8.71
C GLU A 97 -17.81 -16.47 8.56
N THR A 98 -17.99 -15.68 9.62
CA THR A 98 -17.76 -14.22 9.59
C THR A 98 -16.33 -13.84 9.21
N LYS A 99 -15.35 -14.66 9.61
CA LYS A 99 -13.92 -14.49 9.24
C LYS A 99 -13.68 -14.57 7.73
N THR A 100 -14.50 -15.33 7.00
CA THR A 100 -14.35 -15.52 5.55
C THR A 100 -14.60 -14.22 4.79
N ALA A 101 -15.54 -13.39 5.24
CA ALA A 101 -15.81 -12.09 4.62
C ALA A 101 -14.60 -11.16 4.79
N ASP A 102 -14.04 -11.08 6.00
CA ASP A 102 -12.84 -10.29 6.30
C ASP A 102 -11.64 -10.79 5.49
N TYR A 103 -11.48 -12.11 5.39
CA TYR A 103 -10.45 -12.73 4.58
C TYR A 103 -10.54 -12.32 3.11
N ILE A 104 -11.73 -12.39 2.52
CA ILE A 104 -11.92 -12.01 1.12
C ILE A 104 -11.54 -10.55 0.93
N ILE A 105 -11.98 -9.65 1.80
CA ILE A 105 -11.62 -8.22 1.72
C ILE A 105 -10.09 -8.07 1.74
N PHE A 106 -9.42 -8.61 2.76
CA PHE A 106 -7.96 -8.50 2.87
C PHE A 106 -7.21 -9.18 1.72
N HIS A 107 -7.70 -10.31 1.20
CA HIS A 107 -7.07 -11.01 0.09
C HIS A 107 -6.93 -10.13 -1.15
N TYR A 108 -7.95 -9.29 -1.39
CA TYR A 108 -7.99 -8.39 -2.54
C TYR A 108 -7.35 -7.03 -2.27
N THR A 109 -7.38 -6.51 -1.04
CA THR A 109 -7.00 -5.11 -0.77
C THR A 109 -5.86 -4.92 0.22
N TYR A 110 -5.49 -5.93 1.01
CA TYR A 110 -4.37 -5.81 1.95
C TYR A 110 -3.03 -5.96 1.23
N PRO A 111 -2.00 -5.13 1.54
CA PRO A 111 -0.71 -5.20 0.87
C PRO A 111 0.00 -6.53 1.09
N ARG A 112 0.46 -7.14 -0.01
CA ARG A 112 1.34 -8.32 0.02
C ARG A 112 2.78 -7.83 0.08
N LEU A 113 3.42 -7.99 1.23
CA LEU A 113 4.81 -7.57 1.43
C LEU A 113 5.77 -8.69 1.03
N ASP A 114 6.82 -8.34 0.30
CA ASP A 114 7.96 -9.24 0.12
C ASP A 114 8.77 -9.26 1.41
N VAL A 115 8.58 -10.30 2.22
CA VAL A 115 9.22 -10.40 3.54
C VAL A 115 10.76 -10.40 3.45
N ASN A 116 11.33 -10.87 2.35
CA ASN A 116 12.78 -10.98 2.22
C ASN A 116 13.44 -9.61 2.09
N VAL A 117 12.74 -8.60 1.58
CA VAL A 117 13.28 -7.25 1.46
C VAL A 117 13.38 -6.50 2.80
N SER A 118 12.65 -6.97 3.83
CA SER A 118 12.60 -6.33 5.15
C SER A 118 13.28 -7.13 6.26
N ARG A 119 13.57 -8.41 6.04
CA ARG A 119 14.14 -9.29 7.08
C ARG A 119 15.67 -9.23 7.15
N ASP A 120 16.34 -9.06 6.02
CA ASP A 120 17.80 -9.12 5.93
C ASP A 120 18.43 -7.71 5.84
N LEU A 121 19.40 -7.44 6.71
CA LEU A 121 20.16 -6.19 6.72
C LEU A 121 21.10 -6.06 5.51
N GLY A 122 21.47 -7.16 4.87
CA GLY A 122 22.31 -7.19 3.67
C GLY A 122 21.54 -6.99 2.35
N HIS A 123 20.22 -6.79 2.41
CA HIS A 123 19.39 -6.72 1.21
C HIS A 123 19.68 -5.46 0.38
N LEU A 124 20.00 -5.64 -0.90
CA LEU A 124 20.26 -4.54 -1.84
C LEU A 124 18.95 -4.08 -2.48
N LEU A 125 18.63 -2.79 -2.33
CA LEU A 125 17.48 -2.15 -2.96
C LEU A 125 17.91 -1.17 -4.05
N LYS A 126 17.03 -0.98 -5.03
CA LYS A 126 17.22 0.02 -6.09
C LYS A 126 17.24 1.42 -5.50
N GLY A 127 18.24 2.22 -5.87
CA GLY A 127 18.35 3.61 -5.46
C GLY A 127 17.27 4.52 -6.10
N PRO A 128 16.93 5.65 -5.46
CA PRO A 128 16.08 6.67 -6.07
C PRO A 128 16.76 7.24 -7.33
N PHE A 129 15.93 7.70 -8.27
CA PHE A 129 16.34 8.26 -9.57
C PHE A 129 17.06 7.29 -10.53
N CYS A 130 17.20 6.01 -10.20
CA CYS A 130 17.68 5.01 -11.14
C CYS A 130 16.67 4.79 -12.28
N VAL A 131 17.14 4.69 -13.52
CA VAL A 131 16.32 4.34 -14.69
C VAL A 131 15.96 2.85 -14.62
N HIS A 132 14.68 2.51 -14.81
CA HIS A 132 14.24 1.13 -14.92
C HIS A 132 14.52 0.59 -16.34
N PRO A 133 15.34 -0.47 -16.51
CA PRO A 133 15.81 -0.89 -17.83
C PRO A 133 14.68 -1.35 -18.75
N GLY A 134 13.65 -2.00 -18.19
CA GLY A 134 12.52 -2.51 -18.99
C GLY A 134 11.49 -1.46 -19.41
N THR A 135 11.48 -0.27 -18.79
CA THR A 135 10.46 0.76 -19.06
C THR A 135 11.05 2.11 -19.45
N GLY A 136 12.37 2.29 -19.33
CA GLY A 136 13.06 3.57 -19.51
C GLY A 136 12.63 4.67 -18.53
N ARG A 137 11.77 4.36 -17.54
CA ARG A 137 11.26 5.36 -16.58
C ARG A 137 12.21 5.55 -15.40
N VAL A 138 12.31 6.78 -14.94
CA VAL A 138 13.08 7.14 -13.74
C VAL A 138 12.29 6.77 -12.49
N CYS A 139 12.94 6.10 -11.53
CA CYS A 139 12.35 5.82 -10.22
C CYS A 139 12.31 7.07 -9.34
N VAL A 140 11.26 7.87 -9.52
CA VAL A 140 11.07 9.14 -8.81
C VAL A 140 10.40 8.94 -7.44
N PRO A 141 10.82 9.67 -6.39
CA PRO A 141 10.07 9.77 -5.15
C PRO A 141 8.77 10.56 -5.35
N PHE A 142 7.77 10.25 -4.55
CA PHE A 142 6.46 10.91 -4.53
C PHE A 142 5.99 11.04 -3.08
N ARG A 143 5.04 11.95 -2.84
CA ARG A 143 4.47 12.17 -1.50
C ARG A 143 3.42 11.09 -1.20
N ALA A 144 3.43 10.57 0.03
CA ALA A 144 2.47 9.55 0.44
C ALA A 144 1.02 10.08 0.38
N GLU A 145 0.85 11.36 0.69
CA GLU A 145 -0.44 12.07 0.63
C GLU A 145 -0.96 12.23 -0.80
N GLU A 146 -0.06 12.15 -1.80
CA GLU A 146 -0.40 12.25 -3.22
C GLU A 146 -0.50 10.87 -3.90
N CYS A 147 -0.50 9.77 -3.13
CA CYS A 147 -0.40 8.42 -3.68
C CYS A 147 -1.54 8.07 -4.66
N GLU A 148 -2.76 8.53 -4.42
CA GLU A 148 -3.92 8.28 -5.28
C GLU A 148 -3.77 8.93 -6.66
N GLN A 149 -3.07 10.07 -6.75
CA GLN A 149 -2.85 10.76 -8.03
C GLN A 149 -1.57 10.30 -8.74
N PHE A 150 -0.71 9.53 -8.06
CA PHE A 150 0.55 9.07 -8.62
C PHE A 150 0.34 7.86 -9.53
N MET A 151 0.24 8.10 -10.84
CA MET A 151 0.21 7.06 -11.86
C MET A 151 1.60 6.86 -12.46
N PRO A 152 2.34 5.76 -12.18
CA PRO A 152 3.73 5.62 -12.61
C PRO A 152 3.95 5.80 -14.12
N ALA A 153 3.02 5.31 -14.94
CA ALA A 153 3.10 5.43 -16.39
C ALA A 153 2.97 6.89 -16.91
N LYS A 154 2.34 7.78 -16.13
CA LYS A 154 2.11 9.19 -16.50
C LYS A 154 3.04 10.13 -15.74
N CYS A 155 3.30 9.85 -14.47
CA CYS A 155 4.02 10.74 -13.56
C CYS A 155 5.53 10.50 -13.53
N ALA A 156 6.00 9.27 -13.80
CA ALA A 156 7.43 8.98 -13.83
C ALA A 156 8.02 9.30 -15.22
N PRO A 157 8.98 10.24 -15.31
CA PRO A 157 9.51 10.67 -16.59
C PRO A 157 10.28 9.55 -17.29
N HIS A 158 10.22 9.56 -18.61
CA HIS A 158 11.01 8.66 -19.45
C HIS A 158 12.39 9.26 -19.71
N ILE A 159 13.43 8.42 -19.78
CA ILE A 159 14.81 8.87 -19.99
C ILE A 159 14.98 9.66 -21.29
N GLU A 160 14.27 9.28 -22.35
CA GLU A 160 14.32 9.99 -23.64
C GLU A 160 13.82 11.43 -23.52
N SER A 161 12.75 11.67 -22.76
CA SER A 161 12.24 13.02 -22.49
C SER A 161 13.26 13.86 -21.74
N LEU A 162 14.01 13.26 -20.81
CA LEU A 162 15.07 13.96 -20.09
C LEU A 162 16.26 14.29 -20.99
N ILE A 163 16.62 13.38 -21.90
CA ILE A 163 17.68 13.62 -22.91
C ILE A 163 17.25 14.76 -23.86
N GLU A 164 15.98 14.79 -24.26
CA GLU A 164 15.43 15.85 -25.08
C GLU A 164 15.48 17.21 -24.37
N ASP A 165 15.07 17.27 -23.10
CA ASP A 165 15.18 18.48 -22.27
C ASP A 165 16.63 19.02 -22.26
N VAL A 166 17.61 18.14 -22.01
CA VAL A 166 19.04 18.52 -21.99
C VAL A 166 19.51 19.03 -23.35
N ASN A 167 19.12 18.36 -24.44
CA ASN A 167 19.47 18.77 -25.80
C ASN A 167 18.87 20.13 -26.17
N ASN A 168 17.64 20.42 -25.72
CA ASN A 168 16.98 21.70 -25.98
C ASN A 168 17.67 22.83 -25.22
N VAL A 169 18.08 22.60 -23.97
CA VAL A 169 18.90 23.55 -23.21
C VAL A 169 20.24 23.79 -23.91
N ALA A 170 20.93 22.73 -24.35
CA ALA A 170 22.22 22.84 -25.04
C ALA A 170 22.13 23.62 -26.36
N LYS A 171 20.99 23.53 -27.06
CA LYS A 171 20.70 24.29 -28.29
C LYS A 171 20.22 25.73 -28.04
N GLY A 172 20.09 26.15 -26.78
CA GLY A 172 19.54 27.46 -26.43
C GLY A 172 18.04 27.61 -26.74
N LEU A 173 17.33 26.50 -26.96
CA LEU A 173 15.88 26.49 -27.20
C LEU A 173 15.08 26.59 -25.90
N GLN A 174 15.73 26.35 -24.76
CA GLN A 174 15.16 26.41 -23.43
C GLN A 174 16.19 26.95 -22.43
N GLU A 175 15.74 27.68 -21.40
CA GLU A 175 16.62 28.11 -20.31
C GLU A 175 17.19 26.91 -19.55
N ALA A 176 18.41 27.04 -19.05
CA ALA A 176 19.07 26.04 -18.21
C ALA A 176 18.40 25.96 -16.83
N GLN A 177 17.28 25.25 -16.77
CA GLN A 177 16.58 24.87 -15.55
C GLN A 177 16.66 23.36 -15.37
N PRO A 178 16.61 22.85 -14.12
CA PRO A 178 16.46 21.41 -13.92
C PRO A 178 15.20 20.93 -14.68
N SER A 179 15.27 19.73 -15.26
CA SER A 179 14.26 19.22 -16.19
C SER A 179 12.85 19.44 -15.63
N LEU A 180 11.97 20.06 -16.43
CA LEU A 180 10.56 20.27 -16.06
C LEU A 180 9.91 18.97 -15.58
N HIS A 181 10.28 17.87 -16.22
CA HIS A 181 9.78 16.53 -15.93
C HIS A 181 10.31 15.93 -14.62
N LEU A 182 11.45 16.40 -14.10
CA LEU A 182 12.09 15.86 -12.89
C LEU A 182 12.01 16.79 -11.68
N ASN A 183 11.74 18.08 -11.88
CA ASN A 183 11.74 19.11 -10.83
C ASN A 183 10.83 18.78 -9.65
N LYS A 184 9.61 18.28 -9.92
CA LYS A 184 8.69 17.91 -8.85
C LYS A 184 9.29 16.82 -7.96
N ALA A 185 9.87 15.79 -8.56
CA ALA A 185 10.48 14.68 -7.84
C ALA A 185 11.73 15.10 -7.05
N ILE A 186 12.59 15.95 -7.63
CA ILE A 186 13.76 16.51 -6.95
C ILE A 186 13.31 17.30 -5.72
N LYS A 187 12.27 18.15 -5.86
CA LYS A 187 11.75 18.95 -4.76
C LYS A 187 11.23 18.07 -3.62
N VAL A 188 10.45 17.02 -3.93
CA VAL A 188 9.99 16.03 -2.94
C VAL A 188 11.17 15.40 -2.21
N PHE A 189 12.22 15.02 -2.93
CA PHE A 189 13.41 14.41 -2.33
C PHE A 189 14.20 15.39 -1.45
N GLN A 190 14.36 16.65 -1.90
CA GLN A 190 15.02 17.70 -1.14
C GLN A 190 14.30 17.99 0.18
N GLU A 191 12.97 18.11 0.13
CA GLU A 191 12.14 18.30 1.33
C GLU A 191 12.32 17.14 2.32
N PHE A 192 12.37 15.90 1.84
CA PHE A 192 12.64 14.71 2.66
C PHE A 192 14.03 14.77 3.33
N VAL A 193 15.08 15.05 2.56
CA VAL A 193 16.46 15.13 3.10
C VAL A 193 16.60 16.24 4.14
N VAL A 194 16.06 17.44 3.85
CA VAL A 194 16.04 18.56 4.80
C VAL A 194 15.27 18.19 6.07
N GLY A 195 14.18 17.43 5.95
CA GLY A 195 13.45 16.87 7.09
C GLY A 195 14.33 15.99 7.98
N LEU A 196 15.07 15.05 7.38
CA LEU A 196 15.98 14.16 8.10
C LEU A 196 17.10 14.92 8.81
N GLU A 197 17.67 15.95 8.18
CA GLU A 197 18.71 16.78 8.79
C GLU A 197 18.19 17.50 10.04
N LYS A 198 16.96 18.03 9.99
CA LYS A 198 16.31 18.67 11.15
C LYS A 198 16.04 17.68 12.28
N GLU A 199 15.52 16.50 11.96
CA GLU A 199 15.27 15.45 12.96
C GLU A 199 16.56 15.01 13.65
N LYS A 200 17.65 14.85 12.88
CA LYS A 200 18.97 14.53 13.43
C LYS A 200 19.45 15.62 14.37
N ALA A 201 19.38 16.89 13.97
CA ALA A 201 19.82 18.01 14.81
C ALA A 201 19.03 18.08 16.13
N LEU A 202 17.70 17.92 16.08
CA LEU A 202 16.84 17.87 17.26
C LEU A 202 17.16 16.68 18.17
N ALA A 203 17.49 15.51 17.60
CA ALA A 203 17.89 14.35 18.38
C ALA A 203 19.25 14.54 19.08
N GLU A 204 20.20 15.22 18.44
CA GLU A 204 21.49 15.57 19.03
C GLU A 204 21.33 16.59 20.16
N GLU A 205 20.49 17.62 19.98
CA GLU A 205 20.19 18.61 21.02
C GLU A 205 19.54 17.97 22.25
N LYS A 206 18.54 17.09 22.05
CA LYS A 206 17.91 16.34 23.15
C LYS A 206 18.91 15.47 23.92
N LYS A 207 19.86 14.84 23.22
CA LYS A 207 20.93 14.06 23.86
C LYS A 207 21.84 14.94 24.70
N LEU A 208 22.19 16.13 24.22
CA LEU A 208 23.03 17.07 24.96
C LEU A 208 22.32 17.58 26.22
N HIS A 209 21.05 17.97 26.09
CA HIS A 209 20.25 18.42 27.24
C HIS A 209 20.07 17.31 28.28
N ALA A 210 19.85 16.06 27.85
CA ALA A 210 19.77 14.91 28.77
C ALA A 210 21.08 14.74 29.56
N LYS A 211 22.24 14.79 28.88
CA LYS A 211 23.56 14.70 29.51
C LYS A 211 23.82 15.83 30.51
N LEU A 212 23.49 17.08 30.15
CA LEU A 212 23.63 18.23 31.05
C LEU A 212 22.77 18.03 32.31
N SER A 213 21.52 17.59 32.15
CA SER A 213 20.63 17.33 33.29
C SER A 213 21.09 16.18 34.20
N GLU A 214 21.84 15.21 33.68
CA GLU A 214 22.46 14.15 34.48
C GLU A 214 23.68 14.66 35.26
N ILE A 215 24.51 15.51 34.64
CA ILE A 215 25.66 16.14 35.29
C ILE A 215 25.17 17.01 36.46
N ASP A 216 24.15 17.84 36.25
CA ASP A 216 23.59 18.70 37.30
C ASP A 216 23.05 17.90 38.49
N ARG A 217 22.37 16.77 38.23
CA ARG A 217 21.88 15.89 39.31
C ARG A 217 23.01 15.22 40.08
N ASN A 218 24.09 14.84 39.41
CA ASN A 218 25.24 14.22 40.05
C ASN A 218 26.03 15.25 40.87
N GLY A 219 26.25 16.45 40.32
CA GLY A 219 26.88 17.55 41.06
C GLY A 219 26.07 17.99 42.30
N ALA A 220 24.74 17.99 42.22
CA ALA A 220 23.88 18.28 43.37
C ALA A 220 23.94 17.18 44.45
N ARG A 221 24.13 15.91 44.07
CA ARG A 221 24.33 14.80 45.02
C ARG A 221 25.66 14.88 45.74
N ASP A 222 26.72 15.25 45.03
CA ASP A 222 28.06 15.39 45.60
C ASP A 222 28.13 16.58 46.59
N PHE A 223 27.35 17.64 46.35
CA PHE A 223 27.23 18.79 47.26
C PHE A 223 26.45 18.50 48.55
N LEU A 224 25.53 17.54 48.54
CA LEU A 224 24.73 17.12 49.71
C LEU A 224 25.41 16.01 50.53
N ALA A 225 26.52 15.46 50.04
CA ALA A 225 27.29 14.38 50.68
C ALA A 225 28.49 14.88 51.52
N VAL A 226 28.65 16.19 51.67
CA VAL A 226 29.67 16.89 52.50
C VAL A 226 28.99 17.55 53.69
#